data_AF-A0A9D7HHH8-F1
#
_entry.id   AF-A0A9D7HHH8-F1
#
_cell.length_a   1.000
_cell.length_b   1.000
_cell.length_c   1.000
_cell.angle_alpha   90.00
_cell.angle_beta   90.00
_cell.angle_gamma   90.00
#
_symmetry.space_group_name_H-M   'P 1'
#
loop_
_entity.id
_entity.type
_entity.pdbx_description
1 polymer ?
#
loop_
_entity_poly.entity_id
_entity_poly.type
_entity_poly.pdbx_seq_one_letter_code
_entity_poly.pdbx_strand_id
1 'polypeptide(L)'
;MNTRYLLGWLLLLTLPLLALADQQKLSGKSPRSKDDVATELRRLENDIWQLSLSCAGQTAVEPLQAQYAALQSEYQSREQAGRDPLDQGGDVCAGATIIPSIPYTDAGTTTGYADNYPTPCYSGGSSPDVVYRFTPLMDMTLDVSLCGSAYNTVLSIWLGCPGSDEPVMLCCNDDSPDCAPQSCCSGFHFTRNVTYFIIVDGAAGESGNYQLVMDYSVMPSCFVGLGCTECPPGSNYENESCPATFPDPNAGPACFASGCENIHCGDTWCGKATHTNTWLDKDAYCFSLSQRDSIHFCVVAEFDVTVVLYEFFPG
;
A
#
# COMPACT_ATOMS: atom_id res chain seq x y z
N MET A 1 -53.86 -19.52 2.22
CA MET A 1 -52.58 -20.05 2.74
C MET A 1 -51.71 -18.84 3.06
N ASN A 2 -51.55 -18.55 4.36
CA ASN A 2 -50.71 -17.47 4.85
C ASN A 2 -49.30 -18.01 5.07
N THR A 3 -48.29 -17.40 4.47
CA THR A 3 -46.89 -17.62 4.86
C THR A 3 -46.25 -16.27 5.13
N ARG A 4 -45.87 -16.07 6.40
CA ARG A 4 -45.05 -14.97 6.90
C ARG A 4 -43.58 -15.35 6.73
N TYR A 5 -42.72 -14.42 6.32
CA TYR A 5 -41.27 -14.57 6.42
C TYR A 5 -40.77 -13.93 7.71
N LEU A 6 -39.98 -14.68 8.47
CA LEU A 6 -39.30 -14.24 9.69
C LEU A 6 -38.15 -13.29 9.33
N LEU A 7 -38.08 -12.15 10.02
CA LEU A 7 -36.83 -11.39 10.17
C LEU A 7 -35.83 -12.25 10.93
N GLY A 8 -34.75 -12.63 10.24
CA GLY A 8 -33.57 -13.23 10.86
C GLY A 8 -32.85 -12.17 11.70
N TRP A 9 -32.72 -12.44 12.99
CA TRP A 9 -31.95 -11.64 13.92
C TRP A 9 -30.47 -11.64 13.52
N LEU A 10 -29.94 -10.45 13.27
CA LEU A 10 -28.52 -10.18 13.18
C LEU A 10 -27.88 -10.65 14.49
N LEU A 11 -26.99 -11.63 14.39
CA LEU A 11 -26.11 -12.02 15.48
C LEU A 11 -25.18 -10.80 15.72
N LEU A 12 -25.57 -9.93 16.65
CA LEU A 12 -24.66 -8.98 17.28
C LEU A 12 -23.60 -9.82 17.98
N LEU A 13 -22.51 -10.12 17.26
CA LEU A 13 -21.22 -10.38 17.89
C LEU A 13 -20.94 -9.16 18.76
N THR A 14 -21.18 -9.31 20.05
CA THR A 14 -20.64 -8.44 21.06
C THR A 14 -19.12 -8.52 20.91
N LEU A 15 -18.56 -7.61 20.10
CA LEU A 15 -17.16 -7.21 20.24
C LEU A 15 -16.97 -6.94 21.73
N PRO A 16 -16.13 -7.72 22.41
CA PRO A 16 -16.06 -7.58 23.84
C PRO A 16 -15.55 -6.17 24.12
N LEU A 17 -16.22 -5.55 25.07
CA LEU A 17 -15.84 -4.33 25.78
C LEU A 17 -14.53 -4.56 26.58
N LEU A 18 -13.52 -5.15 25.96
CA LEU A 18 -12.25 -5.57 26.55
C LEU A 18 -11.16 -4.50 26.41
N ALA A 19 -11.38 -3.47 25.57
CA ALA A 19 -10.38 -2.43 25.31
C ALA A 19 -10.13 -1.46 26.50
N LEU A 20 -11.08 -1.30 27.44
CA LEU A 20 -10.87 -0.41 28.60
C LEU A 20 -10.33 -1.11 29.85
N ALA A 21 -10.47 -2.43 29.97
CA ALA A 21 -10.03 -3.16 31.16
C ALA A 21 -8.51 -3.42 31.20
N ASP A 22 -7.80 -3.32 30.05
CA ASP A 22 -6.37 -3.62 29.98
C ASP A 22 -5.46 -2.42 30.26
N GLN A 23 -6.02 -1.20 30.30
CA GLN A 23 -5.29 0.03 30.64
C GLN A 23 -4.67 -0.02 32.05
N GLN A 24 -5.31 -0.71 33.00
CA GLN A 24 -4.77 -0.87 34.36
C GLN A 24 -3.76 -2.02 34.51
N LYS A 25 -3.69 -2.95 33.55
CA LYS A 25 -2.78 -4.11 33.61
C LYS A 25 -1.38 -3.82 33.03
N LEU A 26 -1.23 -2.70 32.35
CA LEU A 26 0.00 -2.28 31.67
C LEU A 26 1.02 -1.57 32.58
N SER A 27 0.61 -1.08 33.76
CA SER A 27 1.50 -0.32 34.66
C SER A 27 2.41 -1.18 35.57
N GLY A 28 2.40 -2.51 35.45
CA GLY A 28 2.99 -3.39 36.46
C GLY A 28 3.65 -4.69 35.98
N LYS A 29 4.12 -4.78 34.72
CA LYS A 29 4.93 -5.93 34.26
C LYS A 29 6.40 -5.52 34.06
N SER A 30 7.29 -6.50 34.24
CA SER A 30 8.75 -6.42 34.00
C SER A 30 9.10 -5.68 32.71
N PRO A 31 10.37 -5.22 32.53
CA PRO A 31 10.79 -4.60 31.28
C PRO A 31 10.40 -5.48 30.09
N ARG A 32 9.55 -4.97 29.20
CA ARG A 32 9.14 -5.65 27.97
C ARG A 32 10.36 -5.82 27.06
N SER A 33 10.48 -6.94 26.35
CA SER A 33 11.52 -7.13 25.32
C SER A 33 11.18 -6.36 24.04
N LYS A 34 12.15 -6.15 23.12
CA LYS A 34 11.89 -5.55 21.78
C LYS A 34 10.80 -6.33 21.03
N ASP A 35 10.84 -7.65 21.14
CA ASP A 35 9.89 -8.56 20.48
C ASP A 35 8.49 -8.47 21.08
N ASP A 36 8.37 -8.28 22.41
CA ASP A 36 7.08 -8.05 23.06
C ASP A 36 6.43 -6.75 22.56
N VAL A 37 7.24 -5.68 22.41
CA VAL A 37 6.77 -4.39 21.92
C VAL A 37 6.35 -4.49 20.44
N ALA A 38 7.13 -5.18 19.60
CA ALA A 38 6.77 -5.44 18.20
C ALA A 38 5.45 -6.23 18.08
N THR A 39 5.26 -7.25 18.93
CA THR A 39 4.04 -8.06 18.94
C THR A 39 2.81 -7.22 19.28
N GLU A 40 2.94 -6.31 20.24
CA GLU A 40 1.84 -5.44 20.65
C GLU A 40 1.55 -4.33 19.61
N LEU A 41 2.58 -3.79 18.93
CA LEU A 41 2.40 -2.87 17.79
C LEU A 41 1.56 -3.51 16.70
N ARG A 42 1.92 -4.75 16.34
CA ARG A 42 1.18 -5.57 15.37
C ARG A 42 -0.27 -5.79 15.78
N ARG A 43 -0.52 -6.05 17.07
CA ARG A 43 -1.89 -6.21 17.59
C ARG A 43 -2.70 -4.93 17.43
N LEU A 44 -2.14 -3.78 17.83
CA LEU A 44 -2.81 -2.48 17.76
C LEU A 44 -3.09 -2.06 16.32
N GLU A 45 -2.15 -2.26 15.40
CA GLU A 45 -2.32 -1.99 13.97
C GLU A 45 -3.53 -2.75 13.40
N ASN A 46 -3.64 -4.05 13.70
CA ASN A 46 -4.79 -4.87 13.30
C ASN A 46 -6.11 -4.39 13.93
N ASP A 47 -6.12 -4.04 15.22
CA ASP A 47 -7.33 -3.58 15.89
C ASP A 47 -7.81 -2.22 15.36
N ILE A 48 -6.90 -1.28 15.12
CA ILE A 48 -7.20 0.04 14.51
C ILE A 48 -7.85 -0.15 13.15
N TRP A 49 -7.28 -1.03 12.32
CA TRP A 49 -7.83 -1.31 11.00
C TRP A 49 -9.24 -1.89 11.06
N GLN A 50 -9.46 -2.94 11.85
CA GLN A 50 -10.78 -3.57 11.98
C GLN A 50 -11.87 -2.57 12.41
N LEU A 51 -11.52 -1.65 13.33
CA LEU A 51 -12.44 -0.61 13.79
C LEU A 51 -12.68 0.47 12.73
N SER A 52 -11.66 0.82 11.95
CA SER A 52 -11.75 1.83 10.88
C SER A 52 -12.72 1.44 9.75
N LEU A 53 -12.96 0.14 9.56
CA LEU A 53 -13.90 -0.39 8.56
C LEU A 53 -15.39 -0.20 8.94
N SER A 54 -15.68 0.31 10.14
CA SER A 54 -17.06 0.50 10.62
C SER A 54 -17.28 1.92 11.14
N CYS A 55 -18.38 2.57 10.74
CA CYS A 55 -18.74 3.90 11.24
C CYS A 55 -18.95 3.92 12.77
N ALA A 56 -19.35 2.80 13.36
CA ALA A 56 -19.52 2.67 14.82
C ALA A 56 -18.17 2.53 15.57
N GLY A 57 -17.09 2.13 14.89
CA GLY A 57 -15.77 1.93 15.48
C GLY A 57 -14.92 3.18 15.57
N GLN A 58 -15.28 4.27 14.88
CA GLN A 58 -14.46 5.48 14.77
C GLN A 58 -14.13 6.13 16.12
N THR A 59 -15.04 6.12 17.10
CA THR A 59 -14.78 6.67 18.45
C THR A 59 -13.79 5.82 19.27
N ALA A 60 -13.54 4.57 18.87
CA ALA A 60 -12.58 3.69 19.52
C ALA A 60 -11.20 3.71 18.85
N VAL A 61 -11.06 4.32 17.66
CA VAL A 61 -9.80 4.38 16.91
C VAL A 61 -8.81 5.35 17.54
N GLU A 62 -9.23 6.57 17.88
CA GLU A 62 -8.37 7.62 18.44
C GLU A 62 -7.57 7.18 19.68
N PRO A 63 -8.16 6.54 20.72
CA PRO A 63 -7.40 6.08 21.88
C PRO A 63 -6.44 4.93 21.57
N LEU A 64 -6.70 4.12 20.54
CA LEU A 64 -5.79 3.06 20.11
C LEU A 64 -4.64 3.62 19.28
N GLN A 65 -4.88 4.64 18.45
CA GLN A 65 -3.83 5.37 17.74
C GLN A 65 -2.85 6.06 18.69
N ALA A 66 -3.34 6.66 19.78
CA ALA A 66 -2.47 7.24 20.80
C ALA A 66 -1.59 6.18 21.50
N GLN A 67 -2.16 4.99 21.78
CA GLN A 67 -1.38 3.86 22.32
C GLN A 67 -0.34 3.36 21.32
N TYR A 68 -0.73 3.25 20.06
CA TYR A 68 0.16 2.84 18.97
C TYR A 68 1.35 3.78 18.84
N ALA A 69 1.14 5.10 18.80
CA ALA A 69 2.20 6.10 18.71
C ALA A 69 3.18 6.06 19.91
N ALA A 70 2.67 5.87 21.13
CA ALA A 70 3.50 5.73 22.32
C ALA A 70 4.36 4.46 22.27
N LEU A 71 3.76 3.34 21.85
CA LEU A 71 4.45 2.06 21.73
C LEU A 71 5.49 2.06 20.60
N GLN A 72 5.24 2.80 19.52
CA GLN A 72 6.18 2.99 18.42
C GLN A 72 7.43 3.74 18.90
N SER A 73 7.24 4.78 19.71
CA SER A 73 8.35 5.51 20.34
C SER A 73 9.17 4.61 21.28
N GLU A 74 8.49 3.74 22.04
CA GLU A 74 9.15 2.73 22.88
C GLU A 74 9.96 1.73 22.03
N TYR A 75 9.40 1.24 20.93
CA TYR A 75 10.08 0.31 20.03
C TYR A 75 11.37 0.91 19.46
N GLN A 76 11.28 2.13 18.91
CA GLN A 76 12.44 2.84 18.35
C GLN A 76 13.55 3.04 19.40
N SER A 77 13.18 3.43 20.63
CA SER A 77 14.16 3.60 21.71
C SER A 77 14.92 2.31 22.05
N ARG A 78 14.25 1.16 21.96
CA ARG A 78 14.83 -0.16 22.24
C ARG A 78 15.65 -0.68 21.08
N GLU A 79 15.21 -0.41 19.85
CA GLU A 79 15.95 -0.71 18.65
C GLU A 79 17.31 0.02 18.63
N GLN A 80 17.31 1.32 18.94
CA GLN A 80 18.54 2.10 19.07
C GLN A 80 19.43 1.62 20.23
N ALA A 81 18.84 1.26 21.38
CA ALA A 81 19.60 0.76 22.54
C ALA A 81 20.24 -0.62 22.32
N GLY A 82 19.74 -1.42 21.38
CA GLY A 82 20.24 -2.75 21.06
C GLY A 82 21.17 -2.81 19.83
N ARG A 83 21.38 -1.69 19.15
CA ARG A 83 22.17 -1.61 17.92
C ARG A 83 23.65 -1.47 18.27
N ASP A 84 24.51 -2.30 17.69
CA ASP A 84 25.96 -2.06 17.76
C ASP A 84 26.21 -0.77 16.97
N PRO A 85 26.94 0.23 17.52
CA PRO A 85 27.34 1.41 16.76
C PRO A 85 28.08 1.10 15.45
N LEU A 86 28.60 -0.13 15.29
CA LEU A 86 29.31 -0.62 14.10
C LEU A 86 28.48 -1.57 13.22
N ASP A 87 27.34 -2.07 13.69
CA ASP A 87 26.45 -2.96 12.92
C ASP A 87 24.98 -2.67 13.28
N GLN A 88 24.31 -1.97 12.37
CA GLN A 88 22.90 -1.68 12.42
C GLN A 88 21.99 -2.83 11.97
N GLY A 89 22.56 -3.98 11.60
CA GLY A 89 21.86 -5.05 10.90
C GLY A 89 21.58 -4.70 9.43
N GLY A 90 21.08 -5.67 8.69
CA GLY A 90 20.66 -5.45 7.32
C GLY A 90 21.73 -5.59 6.23
N ASP A 91 22.92 -6.10 6.52
CA ASP A 91 23.92 -6.37 5.45
C ASP A 91 23.42 -7.44 4.47
N VAL A 92 22.64 -8.40 4.97
CA VAL A 92 22.00 -9.44 4.15
C VAL A 92 20.54 -9.63 4.56
N CYS A 93 19.70 -10.12 3.64
CA CYS A 93 18.30 -10.47 3.89
C CYS A 93 18.06 -11.35 5.14
N ALA A 94 18.99 -12.26 5.46
CA ALA A 94 18.89 -13.11 6.64
C ALA A 94 19.00 -12.31 7.95
N GLY A 95 19.76 -11.21 7.93
CA GLY A 95 19.95 -10.25 9.02
C GLY A 95 19.17 -8.95 8.82
N ALA A 96 18.18 -8.92 7.91
CA ALA A 96 17.41 -7.73 7.59
C ALA A 96 16.76 -7.11 8.82
N THR A 97 16.83 -5.78 8.91
CA THR A 97 16.18 -5.01 9.98
C THR A 97 14.66 -5.14 9.84
N ILE A 98 14.01 -5.63 10.90
CA ILE A 98 12.57 -5.93 10.86
C ILE A 98 11.78 -4.64 11.08
N ILE A 99 10.91 -4.32 10.13
CA ILE A 99 9.90 -3.29 10.28
C ILE A 99 8.69 -3.92 10.99
N PRO A 100 8.35 -3.49 12.22
CA PRO A 100 7.33 -4.18 13.01
C PRO A 100 5.90 -3.88 12.55
N SER A 101 5.65 -2.64 12.08
CA SER A 101 4.33 -2.07 11.78
C SER A 101 4.47 -0.72 11.06
N ILE A 102 3.39 -0.20 10.46
CA ILE A 102 3.34 1.08 9.73
C ILE A 102 2.47 2.13 10.46
N PRO A 103 2.81 3.43 10.47
CA PRO A 103 4.00 4.06 9.89
C PRO A 103 5.29 3.62 10.57
N TYR A 104 6.41 3.70 9.86
CA TYR A 104 7.74 3.41 10.35
C TYR A 104 8.73 4.47 9.90
N THR A 105 9.60 4.87 10.82
CA THR A 105 10.73 5.74 10.51
C THR A 105 12.00 5.17 11.14
N ASP A 106 13.09 5.22 10.40
CA ASP A 106 14.42 4.85 10.88
C ASP A 106 15.49 5.76 10.28
N ALA A 107 16.64 5.82 10.95
CA ALA A 107 17.84 6.47 10.44
C ALA A 107 19.01 5.49 10.55
N GLY A 108 19.85 5.45 9.52
CA GLY A 108 20.99 4.54 9.45
C GLY A 108 22.09 5.07 8.56
N THR A 109 23.07 4.22 8.29
CA THR A 109 24.16 4.47 7.35
C THR A 109 24.44 3.23 6.51
N THR A 110 24.72 3.40 5.22
CA THR A 110 25.24 2.33 4.36
C THR A 110 26.78 2.26 4.43
N THR A 111 27.45 3.25 5.01
CA THR A 111 28.92 3.24 5.10
C THR A 111 29.41 2.07 5.95
N GLY A 112 30.25 1.22 5.36
CA GLY A 112 30.84 0.05 6.01
C GLY A 112 30.11 -1.27 5.73
N TYR A 113 28.97 -1.21 5.04
CA TYR A 113 28.24 -2.38 4.56
C TYR A 113 28.85 -2.91 3.26
N ALA A 114 28.48 -4.13 2.88
CA ALA A 114 28.86 -4.70 1.61
C ALA A 114 27.82 -4.36 0.52
N ASP A 115 28.26 -4.35 -0.74
CA ASP A 115 27.39 -4.39 -1.91
C ASP A 115 26.99 -5.86 -2.13
N ASN A 116 25.75 -6.19 -1.80
CA ASN A 116 25.20 -7.55 -1.78
C ASN A 116 24.06 -7.72 -2.78
N TYR A 117 23.32 -6.65 -3.09
CA TYR A 117 22.12 -6.74 -3.91
C TYR A 117 22.14 -5.78 -5.10
N PRO A 118 21.65 -6.23 -6.27
CA PRO A 118 21.65 -5.40 -7.45
C PRO A 118 20.66 -4.23 -7.33
N THR A 119 20.97 -3.13 -8.01
CA THR A 119 20.10 -1.96 -8.21
C THR A 119 19.70 -1.80 -9.69
N PRO A 120 18.63 -2.47 -10.17
CA PRO A 120 18.33 -2.54 -11.61
C PRO A 120 17.99 -1.21 -12.29
N CYS A 121 17.56 -0.20 -11.53
CA CYS A 121 17.29 1.14 -12.03
C CYS A 121 18.53 2.03 -12.11
N TYR A 122 19.70 1.56 -11.65
CA TYR A 122 20.95 2.30 -11.72
C TYR A 122 22.07 1.46 -12.33
N SER A 123 22.64 1.93 -13.45
CA SER A 123 23.76 1.23 -14.10
C SER A 123 25.09 1.56 -13.41
N GLY A 124 25.74 0.57 -12.83
CA GLY A 124 27.06 0.71 -12.21
C GLY A 124 27.08 0.74 -10.69
N GLY A 125 26.01 0.28 -10.03
CA GLY A 125 25.96 0.11 -8.58
C GLY A 125 27.07 -0.82 -8.10
N SER A 126 28.00 -0.26 -7.33
CA SER A 126 28.95 -1.00 -6.49
C SER A 126 28.88 -0.47 -5.06
N SER A 127 27.70 0.00 -4.69
CA SER A 127 27.44 0.80 -3.52
C SER A 127 27.05 -0.13 -2.37
N PRO A 128 27.49 0.15 -1.14
CA PRO A 128 27.03 -0.58 0.04
C PRO A 128 25.52 -0.48 0.24
N ASP A 129 24.88 -1.60 0.57
CA ASP A 129 23.44 -1.65 0.79
C ASP A 129 23.03 -2.06 2.21
N VAL A 130 21.83 -1.63 2.61
CA VAL A 130 21.17 -2.03 3.85
C VAL A 130 19.77 -2.54 3.55
N VAL A 131 19.44 -3.67 4.16
CA VAL A 131 18.21 -4.41 3.95
C VAL A 131 17.27 -4.31 5.15
N TYR A 132 16.05 -3.89 4.87
CA TYR A 132 14.91 -4.02 5.76
C TYR A 132 13.98 -5.13 5.29
N ARG A 133 13.22 -5.69 6.22
CA ARG A 133 12.19 -6.69 5.93
C ARG A 133 10.88 -6.33 6.60
N PHE A 134 9.80 -6.40 5.83
CA PHE A 134 8.46 -6.10 6.28
C PHE A 134 7.47 -7.22 5.90
N THR A 135 6.59 -7.57 6.83
CA THR A 135 5.50 -8.53 6.61
C THR A 135 4.21 -7.90 7.12
N PRO A 136 3.34 -7.37 6.24
CA PRO A 136 2.14 -6.66 6.64
C PRO A 136 1.10 -7.64 7.20
N LEU A 137 0.29 -7.16 8.14
CA LEU A 137 -0.77 -7.96 8.77
C LEU A 137 -2.10 -7.94 8.02
N MET A 138 -2.19 -7.06 7.03
CA MET A 138 -3.35 -6.79 6.20
C MET A 138 -2.87 -6.26 4.85
N ASP A 139 -3.75 -6.26 3.87
CA ASP A 139 -3.47 -5.65 2.58
C ASP A 139 -3.39 -4.13 2.77
N MET A 140 -2.31 -3.51 2.31
CA MET A 140 -2.06 -2.08 2.46
C MET A 140 -1.32 -1.52 1.24
N THR A 141 -1.46 -0.23 1.01
CA THR A 141 -0.67 0.49 0.00
C THR A 141 0.22 1.48 0.71
N LEU A 142 1.52 1.42 0.44
CA LEU A 142 2.54 2.16 1.18
C LEU A 142 3.37 3.03 0.26
N ASP A 143 3.84 4.13 0.84
CA ASP A 143 4.92 4.95 0.30
C ASP A 143 6.20 4.66 1.10
N VAL A 144 7.31 4.47 0.39
CA VAL A 144 8.64 4.24 0.96
C VAL A 144 9.56 5.35 0.45
N SER A 145 10.11 6.13 1.35
CA SER A 145 10.88 7.33 1.04
C SER A 145 12.25 7.31 1.70
N LEU A 146 13.27 7.70 0.92
CA LEU A 146 14.59 8.04 1.40
C LEU A 146 14.88 9.54 1.36
N CYS A 147 13.85 10.38 1.18
CA CYS A 147 14.01 11.83 1.12
C CYS A 147 14.69 12.36 2.39
N GLY A 148 15.61 13.32 2.22
CA GLY A 148 16.37 13.90 3.34
C GLY A 148 17.62 13.11 3.74
N SER A 149 17.93 12.02 3.02
CA SER A 149 19.22 11.32 3.13
C SER A 149 20.40 12.18 2.67
N ALA A 150 21.60 11.86 3.14
CA ALA A 150 22.79 12.70 2.96
C ALA A 150 23.60 12.42 1.69
N TYR A 151 23.12 11.53 0.82
CA TYR A 151 23.81 11.08 -0.41
C TYR A 151 22.80 10.78 -1.52
N ASN A 152 23.29 10.50 -2.73
CA ASN A 152 22.45 10.06 -3.85
C ASN A 152 22.00 8.61 -3.61
N THR A 153 20.74 8.42 -3.25
CA THR A 153 20.23 7.11 -2.82
C THR A 153 19.58 6.37 -3.98
N VAL A 154 19.69 5.04 -3.96
CA VAL A 154 18.88 4.14 -4.80
C VAL A 154 18.00 3.30 -3.87
N LEU A 155 16.69 3.29 -4.12
CA LEU A 155 15.71 2.49 -3.37
C LEU A 155 15.19 1.37 -4.24
N SER A 156 15.13 0.14 -3.71
CA SER A 156 14.37 -0.94 -4.36
C SER A 156 13.53 -1.75 -3.38
N ILE A 157 12.38 -2.23 -3.86
CA ILE A 157 11.43 -3.04 -3.09
C ILE A 157 11.25 -4.37 -3.79
N TRP A 158 11.37 -5.46 -3.03
CA TRP A 158 11.35 -6.82 -3.56
C TRP A 158 10.38 -7.71 -2.79
N LEU A 159 9.68 -8.56 -3.54
CA LEU A 159 9.04 -9.75 -3.02
C LEU A 159 10.09 -10.87 -3.00
N GLY A 160 10.39 -11.40 -1.81
CA GLY A 160 11.51 -12.32 -1.63
C GLY A 160 12.87 -11.59 -1.66
N CYS A 161 13.91 -12.26 -1.15
CA CYS A 161 15.25 -11.69 -1.13
C CYS A 161 15.82 -11.63 -2.56
N PRO A 162 16.44 -10.52 -3.00
CA PRO A 162 17.09 -10.48 -4.32
C PRO A 162 18.15 -11.59 -4.42
N GLY A 163 18.21 -12.27 -5.56
CA GLY A 163 19.09 -13.43 -5.77
C GLY A 163 18.58 -14.77 -5.22
N SER A 164 17.37 -14.83 -4.64
CA SER A 164 16.67 -16.11 -4.38
C SER A 164 16.13 -16.73 -5.69
N ASP A 165 15.44 -17.88 -5.60
CA ASP A 165 15.00 -18.62 -6.80
C ASP A 165 14.03 -17.82 -7.67
N GLU A 166 13.13 -17.01 -7.09
CA GLU A 166 12.09 -16.26 -7.82
C GLU A 166 11.79 -14.88 -7.18
N PRO A 167 12.75 -13.95 -7.08
CA PRO A 167 12.51 -12.62 -6.53
C PRO A 167 11.75 -11.74 -7.53
N VAL A 168 10.78 -10.98 -7.03
CA VAL A 168 10.00 -10.05 -7.87
C VAL A 168 10.25 -8.62 -7.40
N MET A 169 10.95 -7.82 -8.20
CA MET A 169 11.15 -6.39 -7.92
C MET A 169 9.85 -5.61 -8.14
N LEU A 170 9.31 -5.00 -7.10
CA LEU A 170 8.12 -4.15 -7.21
C LEU A 170 8.47 -2.75 -7.66
N CYS A 171 9.50 -2.16 -7.07
CA CYS A 171 9.93 -0.80 -7.33
C CYS A 171 11.46 -0.73 -7.41
N CYS A 172 11.96 0.18 -8.24
CA CYS A 172 13.32 0.68 -8.16
C CYS A 172 13.33 2.15 -8.58
N ASN A 173 13.93 3.00 -7.76
CA ASN A 173 14.08 4.43 -8.02
C ASN A 173 15.49 4.88 -7.60
N ASP A 174 16.05 5.87 -8.28
CA ASP A 174 17.36 6.51 -8.00
C ASP A 174 17.13 8.00 -7.78
N ASP A 175 16.56 8.67 -8.78
CA ASP A 175 16.11 10.05 -8.68
C ASP A 175 14.58 10.13 -8.57
N SER A 176 14.06 10.37 -7.36
CA SER A 176 12.64 10.68 -7.19
C SER A 176 12.32 12.07 -7.70
N PRO A 177 11.20 12.27 -8.43
CA PRO A 177 10.73 13.60 -8.78
C PRO A 177 10.41 14.48 -7.54
N ASP A 178 10.15 13.87 -6.38
CA ASP A 178 9.75 14.58 -5.17
C ASP A 178 10.95 15.13 -4.37
N CYS A 179 12.12 14.48 -4.46
CA CYS A 179 13.28 14.83 -3.63
C CYS A 179 14.64 14.43 -4.20
N ALA A 180 14.81 14.42 -5.53
CA ALA A 180 16.12 14.18 -6.15
C ALA A 180 17.25 14.99 -5.47
N PRO A 181 18.42 14.38 -5.20
CA PRO A 181 18.86 13.06 -5.69
C PRO A 181 18.54 11.91 -4.72
N GLN A 182 17.46 12.01 -3.94
CA GLN A 182 17.00 10.87 -3.13
C GLN A 182 15.87 10.12 -3.81
N SER A 183 15.75 8.85 -3.45
CA SER A 183 14.78 7.92 -3.98
C SER A 183 13.47 7.84 -3.21
N CYS A 184 12.37 7.53 -3.92
CA CYS A 184 11.06 7.17 -3.35
C CYS A 184 10.34 6.13 -4.21
N CYS A 185 9.54 5.31 -3.54
CA CYS A 185 8.63 4.35 -4.14
C CYS A 185 7.24 4.55 -3.51
N SER A 186 6.34 5.21 -4.23
CA SER A 186 5.00 5.57 -3.74
C SER A 186 3.91 4.71 -4.38
N GLY A 187 2.85 4.40 -3.62
CA GLY A 187 1.67 3.71 -4.15
C GLY A 187 1.79 2.19 -4.31
N PHE A 188 2.78 1.55 -3.69
CA PHE A 188 3.01 0.11 -3.86
C PHE A 188 2.13 -0.74 -2.94
N HIS A 189 1.54 -1.80 -3.50
CA HIS A 189 0.67 -2.71 -2.75
C HIS A 189 1.46 -3.80 -2.02
N PHE A 190 1.20 -3.93 -0.72
CA PHE A 190 1.76 -4.92 0.18
C PHE A 190 0.63 -5.85 0.64
N THR A 191 0.71 -7.11 0.22
CA THR A 191 -0.27 -8.15 0.52
C THR A 191 -0.03 -8.75 1.90
N ARG A 192 -1.11 -8.95 2.64
CA ARG A 192 -1.11 -9.58 3.97
C ARG A 192 -0.28 -10.86 4.01
N ASN A 193 0.53 -10.98 5.06
CA ASN A 193 1.38 -12.15 5.35
C ASN A 193 2.42 -12.47 4.27
N VAL A 194 2.64 -11.58 3.31
CA VAL A 194 3.69 -11.69 2.31
C VAL A 194 4.91 -10.90 2.76
N THR A 195 6.11 -11.47 2.61
CA THR A 195 7.33 -10.82 3.10
C THR A 195 8.03 -10.04 2.00
N TYR A 196 8.26 -8.77 2.27
CA TYR A 196 8.91 -7.83 1.37
C TYR A 196 10.27 -7.40 1.94
N PHE A 197 11.21 -7.13 1.04
CA PHE A 197 12.52 -6.60 1.35
C PHE A 197 12.67 -5.21 0.75
N ILE A 198 13.15 -4.27 1.55
CA ILE A 198 13.41 -2.89 1.15
C ILE A 198 14.92 -2.70 1.21
N ILE A 199 15.53 -2.40 0.07
CA ILE A 199 16.98 -2.25 -0.07
C ILE A 199 17.28 -0.77 -0.21
N VAL A 200 18.10 -0.26 0.71
CA VAL A 200 18.64 1.10 0.71
C VAL A 200 20.06 1.01 0.18
N ASP A 201 20.32 1.63 -0.96
CA ASP A 201 21.61 1.63 -1.65
C ASP A 201 21.95 3.06 -2.13
N GLY A 202 23.05 3.23 -2.87
CA GLY A 202 23.51 4.51 -3.40
C GLY A 202 23.88 4.48 -4.88
N ALA A 203 23.82 5.64 -5.52
CA ALA A 203 24.25 5.81 -6.90
C ALA A 203 25.78 5.97 -6.98
N ALA A 204 26.43 5.50 -8.06
CA ALA A 204 27.85 5.73 -8.35
C ALA A 204 28.88 5.34 -7.26
N GLY A 205 28.57 4.38 -6.39
CA GLY A 205 29.43 4.03 -5.24
C GLY A 205 29.25 4.94 -4.02
N GLU A 206 28.26 5.84 -4.05
CA GLU A 206 27.93 6.69 -2.90
C GLU A 206 27.39 5.86 -1.74
N SER A 207 27.75 6.29 -0.52
CA SER A 207 27.21 5.74 0.71
C SER A 207 27.16 6.84 1.75
N GLY A 208 26.34 6.65 2.78
CA GLY A 208 26.27 7.61 3.87
C GLY A 208 25.04 7.42 4.73
N ASN A 209 24.74 8.45 5.51
CA ASN A 209 23.59 8.45 6.40
C ASN A 209 22.30 8.65 5.61
N TYR A 210 21.29 7.84 5.91
CA TYR A 210 19.97 7.93 5.30
C TYR A 210 18.86 8.08 6.35
N GLN A 211 17.70 8.56 5.90
CA GLN A 211 16.43 8.45 6.61
C GLN A 211 15.51 7.56 5.79
N LEU A 212 14.90 6.57 6.43
CA LEU A 212 13.86 5.73 5.83
C LEU A 212 12.52 6.11 6.46
N VAL A 213 11.55 6.42 5.62
CA VAL A 213 10.15 6.63 6.01
C VAL A 213 9.28 5.66 5.23
N MET A 214 8.47 4.88 5.95
CA MET A 214 7.40 4.07 5.36
C MET A 214 6.07 4.49 5.97
N ASP A 215 5.14 4.95 5.15
CA ASP A 215 3.83 5.41 5.60
C ASP A 215 2.72 4.87 4.70
N TYR A 216 1.48 4.96 5.16
CA TYR A 216 0.32 4.68 4.34
C TYR A 216 0.28 5.65 3.17
N SER A 217 0.14 5.09 1.96
CA SER A 217 -0.05 5.91 0.78
C SER A 217 -1.38 6.64 0.88
N VAL A 218 -1.32 7.98 0.90
CA VAL A 218 -2.51 8.82 0.84
C VAL A 218 -3.02 8.82 -0.59
N MET A 219 -3.83 7.81 -0.90
CA MET A 219 -4.55 7.76 -2.16
C MET A 219 -5.48 8.97 -2.27
N PRO A 220 -5.46 9.72 -3.39
CA PRO A 220 -6.44 10.76 -3.64
C PRO A 220 -7.83 10.19 -3.42
N SER A 221 -8.59 10.78 -2.49
CA SER A 221 -9.93 10.27 -2.20
C SER A 221 -10.75 10.32 -3.48
N CYS A 222 -11.44 9.23 -3.75
CA CYS A 222 -12.50 9.13 -4.74
C CYS A 222 -13.63 10.17 -4.60
N PHE A 223 -13.65 10.90 -3.49
CA PHE A 223 -14.71 11.83 -3.15
C PHE A 223 -14.58 13.13 -3.95
N VAL A 224 -15.28 13.19 -5.08
CA VAL A 224 -15.41 14.41 -5.90
C VAL A 224 -16.35 15.46 -5.30
N GLY A 225 -16.86 15.28 -4.08
CA GLY A 225 -17.75 16.24 -3.39
C GLY A 225 -19.13 16.44 -4.02
N LEU A 226 -19.34 15.87 -5.21
CA LEU A 226 -20.57 15.78 -5.96
C LEU A 226 -21.02 14.33 -5.80
N GLY A 227 -22.23 14.08 -5.29
CA GLY A 227 -22.74 12.70 -5.24
C GLY A 227 -22.64 12.01 -6.61
N CYS A 228 -22.69 10.68 -6.64
CA CYS A 228 -22.56 9.86 -7.86
C CYS A 228 -23.66 10.10 -8.92
N THR A 229 -24.49 11.14 -8.74
CA THR A 229 -25.60 11.54 -9.60
C THR A 229 -25.16 12.40 -10.78
N GLU A 230 -24.01 13.08 -10.68
CA GLU A 230 -23.50 13.97 -11.74
C GLU A 230 -22.01 13.78 -11.99
N CYS A 231 -21.63 13.82 -13.27
CA CYS A 231 -20.23 13.75 -13.66
C CYS A 231 -19.45 14.98 -13.19
N PRO A 232 -18.22 14.80 -12.65
CA PRO A 232 -17.35 15.90 -12.29
C PRO A 232 -17.09 16.86 -13.47
N PRO A 233 -16.95 18.17 -13.21
CA PRO A 233 -16.53 19.11 -14.24
C PRO A 233 -15.17 18.71 -14.85
N GLY A 234 -15.09 18.66 -16.18
CA GLY A 234 -13.87 18.29 -16.90
C GLY A 234 -13.68 16.79 -17.08
N SER A 235 -14.63 15.94 -16.67
CA SER A 235 -14.60 14.52 -16.99
C SER A 235 -14.73 14.26 -18.49
N ASN A 236 -14.01 13.25 -18.94
CA ASN A 236 -14.29 12.59 -20.21
C ASN A 236 -15.58 11.80 -20.06
N TYR A 237 -16.53 12.04 -20.95
CA TYR A 237 -17.77 11.29 -20.99
C TYR A 237 -17.55 10.03 -21.83
N GLU A 238 -18.05 8.90 -21.34
CA GLU A 238 -18.20 7.71 -22.15
C GLU A 238 -18.91 8.07 -23.47
N ASN A 239 -18.37 7.66 -24.61
CA ASN A 239 -18.97 7.89 -25.92
C ASN A 239 -19.51 6.57 -26.48
N GLU A 240 -20.63 6.12 -25.94
CA GLU A 240 -21.29 4.90 -26.38
C GLU A 240 -22.17 5.16 -27.61
N SER A 241 -21.55 5.40 -28.77
CA SER A 241 -22.30 5.48 -30.03
C SER A 241 -22.61 4.07 -30.55
N CYS A 242 -23.61 3.41 -29.97
CA CYS A 242 -24.11 2.14 -30.46
C CYS A 242 -24.82 2.30 -31.83
N PRO A 243 -24.65 1.36 -32.78
CA PRO A 243 -25.53 1.27 -33.94
C PRO A 243 -26.99 1.13 -33.48
N ALA A 244 -27.93 1.82 -34.13
CA ALA A 244 -29.36 1.87 -33.76
C ALA A 244 -30.08 0.50 -33.69
N THR A 245 -29.41 -0.60 -34.05
CA THR A 245 -29.88 -1.98 -33.95
C THR A 245 -29.61 -2.63 -32.60
N PHE A 246 -28.80 -2.01 -31.72
CA PHE A 246 -28.57 -2.50 -30.36
C PHE A 246 -29.71 -2.06 -29.42
N PRO A 247 -30.33 -2.98 -28.65
CA PRO A 247 -31.50 -2.65 -27.82
C PRO A 247 -31.18 -1.79 -26.60
N ASP A 248 -29.91 -1.73 -26.20
CA ASP A 248 -29.45 -0.97 -25.05
C ASP A 248 -28.42 0.07 -25.54
N PRO A 249 -28.72 1.39 -25.41
CA PRO A 249 -27.81 2.44 -25.79
C PRO A 249 -26.57 2.55 -24.88
N ASN A 250 -26.55 1.85 -23.75
CA ASN A 250 -25.45 1.84 -22.78
C ASN A 250 -24.84 0.43 -22.64
N ALA A 251 -24.47 -0.18 -23.75
CA ALA A 251 -24.11 -1.59 -23.80
C ALA A 251 -22.62 -1.83 -24.02
N GLY A 252 -21.74 -1.07 -23.38
CA GLY A 252 -20.32 -1.36 -23.25
C GLY A 252 -19.65 -2.04 -24.47
N PRO A 253 -19.03 -3.24 -24.35
CA PRO A 253 -18.16 -3.81 -25.37
C PRO A 253 -18.92 -4.30 -26.60
N ALA A 254 -20.25 -4.37 -26.54
CA ALA A 254 -21.08 -4.74 -27.67
C ALA A 254 -21.21 -3.58 -28.68
N CYS A 255 -20.90 -2.36 -28.27
CA CYS A 255 -20.93 -1.15 -29.10
C CYS A 255 -19.53 -0.68 -29.55
N PHE A 256 -18.47 -1.33 -29.08
CA PHE A 256 -17.09 -1.02 -29.48
C PHE A 256 -16.66 -1.84 -30.71
N ALA A 257 -16.32 -1.16 -31.81
CA ALA A 257 -15.57 -1.78 -32.92
C ALA A 257 -14.08 -2.00 -32.56
N SER A 258 -13.59 -1.37 -31.47
CA SER A 258 -12.17 -1.30 -31.10
C SER A 258 -11.89 -1.69 -29.65
N GLY A 259 -12.50 -2.73 -29.09
CA GLY A 259 -12.02 -3.45 -27.89
C GLY A 259 -12.00 -2.75 -26.50
N CYS A 260 -11.67 -1.46 -26.40
CA CYS A 260 -11.58 -0.66 -25.16
C CYS A 260 -11.24 0.82 -25.46
N GLU A 261 -11.50 1.72 -24.50
CA GLU A 261 -11.14 3.15 -24.53
C GLU A 261 -9.76 3.38 -23.90
N ASN A 262 -8.89 4.18 -24.54
CA ASN A 262 -7.54 4.42 -24.00
C ASN A 262 -7.55 5.51 -22.92
N ILE A 263 -6.98 5.20 -21.76
CA ILE A 263 -6.89 6.10 -20.60
C ILE A 263 -5.45 6.41 -20.21
N HIS A 264 -5.24 7.59 -19.63
CA HIS A 264 -3.96 8.08 -19.14
C HIS A 264 -4.05 8.46 -17.66
N CYS A 265 -2.90 8.50 -16.98
CA CYS A 265 -2.85 8.94 -15.58
C CYS A 265 -3.38 10.36 -15.43
N GLY A 266 -4.29 10.56 -14.47
CA GLY A 266 -4.96 11.83 -14.21
C GLY A 266 -6.28 12.03 -14.95
N ASP A 267 -6.61 11.15 -15.90
CA ASP A 267 -7.91 11.20 -16.55
C ASP A 267 -9.03 10.92 -15.55
N THR A 268 -10.14 11.67 -15.67
CA THR A 268 -11.39 11.37 -14.98
C THR A 268 -12.42 10.98 -16.02
N TRP A 269 -12.93 9.76 -15.93
CA TRP A 269 -13.97 9.24 -16.80
C TRP A 269 -15.28 9.15 -16.03
N CYS A 270 -16.38 9.48 -16.70
CA CYS A 270 -17.72 9.40 -16.11
C CYS A 270 -18.72 8.81 -17.09
N GLY A 271 -19.63 8.03 -16.53
CA GLY A 271 -20.56 7.22 -17.28
C GLY A 271 -21.82 6.79 -16.54
N LYS A 272 -22.68 6.03 -17.22
CA LYS A 272 -24.01 5.60 -16.79
C LYS A 272 -24.21 4.12 -17.09
N ALA A 273 -23.98 3.30 -16.08
CA ALA A 273 -24.31 1.88 -16.21
C ALA A 273 -25.82 1.61 -16.15
N THR A 274 -26.28 0.68 -16.98
CA THR A 274 -27.60 0.05 -16.86
C THR A 274 -27.47 -1.46 -16.78
N HIS A 275 -28.31 -2.11 -15.96
CA HIS A 275 -28.35 -3.57 -15.86
C HIS A 275 -29.79 -4.07 -15.98
N THR A 276 -29.97 -5.07 -16.84
CA THR A 276 -31.20 -5.88 -16.93
C THR A 276 -30.85 -7.34 -16.71
N ASN A 277 -31.86 -8.20 -16.50
CA ASN A 277 -31.66 -9.65 -16.31
C ASN A 277 -30.98 -10.36 -17.51
N THR A 278 -30.78 -9.66 -18.63
CA THR A 278 -30.21 -10.19 -19.87
C THR A 278 -28.99 -9.43 -20.36
N TRP A 279 -28.74 -8.21 -19.86
CA TRP A 279 -27.66 -7.33 -20.32
C TRP A 279 -27.00 -6.65 -19.14
N LEU A 280 -25.68 -6.72 -19.09
CA LEU A 280 -24.84 -6.02 -18.14
C LEU A 280 -24.00 -5.05 -18.95
N ASP A 281 -24.12 -3.77 -18.63
CA ASP A 281 -23.20 -2.76 -19.13
C ASP A 281 -21.78 -3.01 -18.60
N LYS A 282 -20.79 -2.91 -19.48
CA LYS A 282 -19.38 -3.16 -19.16
C LYS A 282 -18.50 -2.16 -19.87
N ASP A 283 -17.91 -1.27 -19.08
CA ASP A 283 -16.90 -0.37 -19.60
C ASP A 283 -15.54 -1.05 -19.68
N ALA A 284 -14.91 -0.97 -20.84
CA ALA A 284 -13.58 -1.49 -21.08
C ALA A 284 -12.61 -0.33 -21.31
N TYR A 285 -11.64 -0.18 -20.40
CA TYR A 285 -10.57 0.81 -20.51
C TYR A 285 -9.23 0.11 -20.70
N CYS A 286 -8.37 0.70 -21.53
CA CYS A 286 -7.04 0.23 -21.84
C CYS A 286 -6.00 1.30 -21.49
N PHE A 287 -4.86 0.85 -20.97
CA PHE A 287 -3.71 1.69 -20.72
C PHE A 287 -2.44 0.87 -20.99
N SER A 288 -1.32 1.56 -21.18
CA SER A 288 -0.01 0.94 -21.34
C SER A 288 0.95 1.47 -20.30
N LEU A 289 1.71 0.60 -19.66
CA LEU A 289 2.84 0.98 -18.82
C LEU A 289 4.15 0.81 -19.60
N SER A 290 5.02 1.81 -19.58
CA SER A 290 6.36 1.74 -20.19
C SER A 290 7.38 0.98 -19.34
N GLN A 291 7.08 0.78 -18.06
CA GLN A 291 7.88 0.05 -17.08
C GLN A 291 6.94 -0.57 -16.04
N ARG A 292 7.43 -1.50 -15.22
CA ARG A 292 6.64 -2.00 -14.09
C ARG A 292 6.37 -0.83 -13.13
N ASP A 293 5.09 -0.60 -12.86
CA ASP A 293 4.64 0.49 -12.00
C ASP A 293 3.41 0.06 -11.20
N SER A 294 3.11 0.82 -10.15
CA SER A 294 1.85 0.72 -9.43
C SER A 294 0.79 1.58 -10.12
N ILE A 295 -0.44 1.08 -10.21
CA ILE A 295 -1.55 1.85 -10.76
C ILE A 295 -2.67 1.89 -9.74
N HIS A 296 -3.16 3.09 -9.50
CA HIS A 296 -4.33 3.31 -8.69
C HIS A 296 -5.51 3.70 -9.58
N PHE A 297 -6.58 2.92 -9.50
CA PHE A 297 -7.87 3.30 -10.04
C PHE A 297 -8.82 3.57 -8.88
N CYS A 298 -9.57 4.65 -9.04
CA CYS A 298 -10.69 4.98 -8.19
C CYS A 298 -11.97 4.86 -9.01
N VAL A 299 -12.94 4.09 -8.52
CA VAL A 299 -14.26 4.00 -9.15
C VAL A 299 -15.34 4.30 -8.12
N VAL A 300 -16.24 5.18 -8.49
CA VAL A 300 -17.38 5.60 -7.67
C VAL A 300 -18.64 5.39 -8.47
N ALA A 301 -19.62 4.71 -7.89
CA ALA A 301 -20.92 4.49 -8.52
C ALA A 301 -22.04 4.49 -7.47
N GLU A 302 -23.28 4.56 -7.94
CA GLU A 302 -24.49 4.45 -7.11
C GLU A 302 -24.81 2.99 -6.71
N PHE A 303 -24.01 2.04 -7.19
CA PHE A 303 -24.18 0.60 -7.03
C PHE A 303 -22.82 -0.09 -6.83
N ASP A 304 -22.84 -1.35 -6.41
CA ASP A 304 -21.62 -2.14 -6.22
C ASP A 304 -20.91 -2.37 -7.58
N VAL A 305 -19.64 -1.99 -7.66
CA VAL A 305 -18.82 -2.14 -8.87
C VAL A 305 -17.85 -3.30 -8.72
N THR A 306 -17.68 -4.07 -9.78
CA THR A 306 -16.59 -5.04 -9.91
C THR A 306 -15.62 -4.54 -10.96
N VAL A 307 -14.37 -4.29 -10.57
CA VAL A 307 -13.28 -3.98 -11.49
C VAL A 307 -12.50 -5.26 -11.76
N VAL A 308 -12.27 -5.56 -13.05
CA VAL A 308 -11.46 -6.71 -13.47
C VAL A 308 -10.32 -6.20 -14.33
N LEU A 309 -9.09 -6.54 -13.94
CA LEU A 309 -7.89 -6.22 -14.71
C LEU A 309 -7.50 -7.43 -15.56
N TYR A 310 -7.32 -7.21 -16.86
CA TYR A 310 -6.83 -8.21 -17.80
C TYR A 310 -5.48 -7.77 -18.36
N GLU A 311 -4.48 -8.65 -18.29
CA GLU A 311 -3.20 -8.45 -18.95
C GLU A 311 -3.27 -9.02 -20.38
N PHE A 312 -3.03 -8.16 -21.37
CA PHE A 312 -2.94 -8.58 -22.77
C PHE A 312 -1.47 -8.58 -23.21
N PHE A 313 -0.91 -9.76 -23.44
CA PHE A 313 0.36 -9.88 -24.13
C PHE A 313 0.12 -9.84 -25.64
N PRO A 314 0.65 -8.85 -26.39
CA PRO A 314 0.67 -8.96 -27.84
C PRO A 314 1.55 -10.16 -28.22
N GLY A 315 0.95 -11.15 -28.88
CA GLY A 315 1.66 -12.33 -29.40
C GLY A 315 2.56 -12.02 -30.58
#